data_AF-A0A3P1XQ12-F1
#
_entry.id   AF-A0A3P1XQ12-F1
#
_cell.length_a   1.000
_cell.length_b   1.000
_cell.length_c   1.000
_cell.angle_alpha   90.00
_cell.angle_beta   90.00
_cell.angle_gamma   90.00
#
_symmetry.space_group_name_H-M   'P 1'
#
loop_
_entity.id
_entity.type
_entity.pdbx_description
1 polymer ?
#
loop_
_entity_poly.entity_id
_entity_poly.type
_entity_poly.pdbx_seq_one_letter_code
_entity_poly.pdbx_strand_id
1 'polypeptide(L)'
;MNYLFVDGNSLGYYHQQSDKLHNGEMEVQAAFGFVKNVRRYASILHARPMILWDGFSDKRRDFYPEYKANRDDDPDMKKMKEGFAIQKPYILKMMTALGVNQLIAKDAEADDLAGMLVSRLAPQPTVDHIYLLTGDGDWLQLVRENVSWISLREDAKYKHVNFEQFAELTGLPTPRAFLE
;
A
#
# COMPACT_ATOMS: atom_id res chain seq x y z
N MET A 1 19.84 -1.62 -6.34
CA MET A 1 18.61 -1.01 -6.92
C MET A 1 17.58 -0.78 -5.83
N ASN A 2 16.84 0.34 -5.89
CA ASN A 2 15.71 0.62 -5.00
C ASN A 2 14.38 0.12 -5.55
N TYR A 3 13.50 -0.38 -4.68
CA TYR A 3 12.12 -0.73 -4.99
C TYR A 3 11.13 0.11 -4.19
N LEU A 4 9.98 0.41 -4.80
CA LEU A 4 8.84 1.04 -4.14
C LEU A 4 7.65 0.09 -4.24
N PHE A 5 7.31 -0.57 -3.15
CA PHE A 5 6.09 -1.37 -3.05
C PHE A 5 4.94 -0.48 -2.62
N VAL A 6 3.92 -0.41 -3.46
CA VAL A 6 2.74 0.42 -3.25
C VAL A 6 1.57 -0.49 -2.91
N ASP A 7 0.97 -0.27 -1.75
CA ASP A 7 -0.33 -0.85 -1.44
C ASP A 7 -1.40 -0.16 -2.29
N GLY A 8 -1.86 -0.86 -3.33
CA GLY A 8 -2.73 -0.29 -4.33
C GLY A 8 -4.12 0.05 -3.79
N ASN A 9 -4.66 -0.77 -2.89
CA ASN A 9 -5.97 -0.52 -2.31
C ASN A 9 -5.88 0.64 -1.31
N SER A 10 -4.88 0.64 -0.42
CA SER A 10 -4.66 1.72 0.56
C SER A 10 -4.44 3.08 -0.11
N LEU A 11 -3.58 3.16 -1.13
CA LEU A 11 -3.36 4.41 -1.89
C LEU A 11 -4.61 4.85 -2.65
N GLY A 12 -5.34 3.90 -3.22
CA GLY A 12 -6.60 4.15 -3.91
C GLY A 12 -7.66 4.78 -3.00
N TYR A 13 -7.90 4.18 -1.83
CA TYR A 13 -8.85 4.69 -0.84
C TYR A 13 -8.42 6.03 -0.25
N TYR A 14 -7.11 6.24 -0.04
CA TYR A 14 -6.57 7.52 0.42
C TYR A 14 -6.95 8.66 -0.53
N HIS A 15 -6.72 8.48 -1.83
CA HIS A 15 -7.06 9.52 -2.81
C HIS A 15 -8.55 9.62 -3.12
N GLN A 16 -9.32 8.54 -2.94
CA GLN A 16 -10.77 8.59 -3.10
C GLN A 16 -11.46 9.53 -2.09
N GLN A 17 -10.85 9.67 -0.91
CA GLN A 17 -11.29 10.56 0.18
C GLN A 17 -10.74 11.99 0.06
N SER A 18 -9.90 12.27 -0.93
CA SER A 18 -9.41 13.63 -1.21
C SER A 18 -10.50 14.49 -1.86
N ASP A 19 -10.20 15.77 -2.05
CA ASP A 19 -11.06 16.71 -2.78
C ASP A 19 -11.50 16.11 -4.12
N LYS A 20 -12.81 16.20 -4.39
CA LYS A 20 -13.42 15.57 -5.56
C LYS A 20 -12.96 16.24 -6.85
N LEU A 21 -12.48 15.43 -7.78
CA LEU A 21 -12.14 15.83 -9.13
C LEU A 21 -13.07 15.11 -10.09
N HIS A 22 -13.47 15.77 -11.17
CA HIS A 22 -14.45 15.22 -12.12
C HIS A 22 -13.94 15.30 -13.55
N ASN A 23 -14.32 14.30 -14.35
CA ASN A 23 -14.29 14.33 -15.80
C ASN A 23 -15.69 14.01 -16.32
N GLY A 24 -16.47 15.04 -16.65
CA GLY A 24 -17.92 14.90 -16.81
C GLY A 24 -18.55 14.46 -15.49
N GLU A 25 -19.40 13.43 -15.54
CA GLU A 25 -20.10 12.87 -14.37
C GLU A 25 -19.22 11.91 -13.53
N MET A 26 -18.03 11.55 -14.02
CA MET A 26 -17.18 10.57 -13.36
C MET A 26 -16.19 11.23 -12.40
N GLU A 27 -16.17 10.78 -11.15
CA GLU A 27 -15.10 11.09 -10.19
C GLU A 27 -13.76 10.51 -10.67
N VAL A 28 -12.69 11.30 -10.56
CA VAL A 28 -11.33 10.95 -11.03
C VAL A 28 -10.21 11.24 -10.03
N GLN A 29 -10.53 11.69 -8.80
CA GLN A 29 -9.53 12.05 -7.79
C GLN A 29 -8.65 10.86 -7.36
N ALA A 30 -9.19 9.65 -7.25
CA ALA A 30 -8.42 8.47 -6.92
C ALA A 30 -7.44 8.16 -8.06
N ALA A 31 -7.92 8.18 -9.31
CA ALA A 31 -7.09 7.93 -10.48
C ALA A 31 -5.95 8.94 -10.63
N PHE A 32 -6.27 10.23 -10.52
CA PHE A 32 -5.30 11.32 -10.62
C PHE A 32 -4.28 11.29 -9.48
N GLY A 33 -4.76 11.19 -8.24
CA GLY A 33 -3.93 11.15 -7.04
C GLY A 33 -2.99 9.96 -7.04
N PHE A 34 -3.50 8.76 -7.37
CA PHE A 34 -2.73 7.53 -7.40
C PHE A 34 -1.51 7.63 -8.31
N VAL A 35 -1.71 8.00 -9.59
CA VAL A 35 -0.61 8.12 -10.55
C VAL A 35 0.38 9.21 -10.14
N LYS A 36 -0.13 10.35 -9.64
CA LYS A 36 0.70 11.45 -9.13
C LYS A 36 1.59 11.01 -7.97
N ASN A 37 1.04 10.25 -7.02
CA ASN A 37 1.75 9.82 -5.82
C ASN A 37 2.81 8.76 -6.14
N VAL A 38 2.46 7.73 -6.93
CA VAL A 38 3.42 6.72 -7.39
C VAL A 38 4.57 7.37 -8.14
N ARG A 39 4.29 8.29 -9.08
CA ARG A 39 5.33 9.02 -9.83
C ARG A 39 6.23 9.83 -8.91
N ARG A 40 5.65 10.56 -7.95
CA ARG A 40 6.40 11.38 -6.99
C ARG A 40 7.39 10.51 -6.21
N TYR A 41 6.91 9.47 -5.53
CA TYR A 41 7.76 8.64 -4.67
C TYR A 41 8.79 7.84 -5.48
N ALA A 42 8.41 7.27 -6.63
CA ALA A 42 9.37 6.61 -7.51
C ALA A 42 10.50 7.56 -7.93
N SER A 43 10.17 8.82 -8.23
CA SER A 43 11.15 9.83 -8.61
C SER A 43 12.06 10.26 -7.46
N ILE A 44 11.51 10.59 -6.29
CA ILE A 44 12.32 11.12 -5.17
C ILE A 44 13.17 10.04 -4.50
N LEU A 45 12.74 8.77 -4.55
CA LEU A 45 13.45 7.63 -3.97
C LEU A 45 14.35 6.92 -4.99
N HIS A 46 14.36 7.36 -6.25
CA HIS A 46 15.00 6.68 -7.37
C HIS A 46 14.67 5.17 -7.41
N ALA A 47 13.39 4.85 -7.15
CA ALA A 47 12.93 3.49 -6.88
C ALA A 47 12.03 2.98 -8.00
N ARG A 48 12.18 1.70 -8.34
CA ARG A 48 11.29 1.03 -9.31
C ARG A 48 9.96 0.68 -8.62
N PRO A 49 8.82 1.25 -9.06
CA PRO A 49 7.54 0.97 -8.44
C PRO A 49 7.01 -0.41 -8.80
N MET A 50 6.34 -1.04 -7.84
CA MET A 50 5.52 -2.24 -8.00
C MET A 50 4.26 -2.07 -7.15
N ILE A 51 3.10 -2.30 -7.77
CA ILE A 51 1.82 -2.15 -7.07
C ILE A 51 1.33 -3.53 -6.64
N LEU A 52 0.96 -3.64 -5.37
CA LEU A 52 0.41 -4.85 -4.76
C LEU A 52 -1.08 -4.60 -4.53
N TRP A 53 -1.92 -5.44 -5.12
CA TRP A 53 -3.38 -5.34 -5.03
C TRP A 53 -3.94 -6.46 -4.15
N ASP A 54 -4.98 -6.12 -3.37
CA ASP A 54 -5.70 -7.14 -2.60
C ASP A 54 -6.36 -8.16 -3.52
N GLY A 55 -6.12 -9.42 -3.22
CA GLY A 55 -6.94 -10.56 -3.59
C GLY A 55 -8.03 -10.85 -2.56
N PHE A 56 -8.50 -12.09 -2.57
CA PHE A 56 -9.40 -12.61 -1.55
C PHE A 56 -8.60 -13.34 -0.46
N SER A 57 -9.11 -13.37 0.78
CA SER A 57 -8.38 -13.88 1.95
C SER A 57 -9.16 -15.01 2.63
N ASP A 58 -9.35 -16.12 1.91
CA ASP A 58 -10.12 -17.27 2.43
C ASP A 58 -9.45 -17.86 3.68
N LYS A 59 -8.11 -17.97 3.67
CA LYS A 59 -7.34 -18.55 4.78
C LYS A 59 -7.58 -17.83 6.10
N ARG A 60 -7.64 -16.49 6.11
CA ARG A 60 -7.88 -15.73 7.36
C ARG A 60 -9.30 -15.95 7.88
N ARG A 61 -10.28 -16.09 6.98
CA ARG A 61 -11.67 -16.38 7.35
C ARG A 61 -11.86 -17.82 7.84
N ASP A 62 -11.06 -18.76 7.33
CA ASP A 62 -11.04 -20.14 7.85
C ASP A 62 -10.58 -20.18 9.32
N PHE A 63 -9.60 -19.34 9.69
CA PHE A 63 -9.13 -19.23 11.08
C PHE A 63 -10.01 -18.35 11.96
N TYR A 64 -10.50 -17.23 11.43
CA TYR A 64 -11.35 -16.29 12.14
C TYR A 64 -12.48 -15.80 11.20
N PRO A 65 -13.67 -16.42 11.24
CA PRO A 65 -14.75 -16.15 10.29
C PRO A 65 -15.23 -14.70 10.24
N GLU A 66 -15.12 -13.97 11.35
CA GLU A 66 -15.50 -12.55 11.45
C GLU A 66 -14.44 -11.60 10.87
N TYR A 67 -13.33 -12.13 10.34
CA TYR A 67 -12.26 -11.33 9.76
C TYR A 67 -12.77 -10.44 8.63
N LYS A 68 -12.66 -9.12 8.85
CA LYS A 68 -13.14 -8.06 7.95
C LYS A 68 -14.65 -8.12 7.63
N ALA A 69 -15.47 -8.83 8.42
CA ALA A 69 -16.90 -8.98 8.17
C ALA A 69 -17.64 -7.62 8.17
N ASN A 70 -17.26 -6.72 9.07
CA ASN A 70 -17.96 -5.44 9.27
C ASN A 70 -17.41 -4.29 8.41
N ARG A 71 -16.50 -4.56 7.47
CA ARG A 71 -15.83 -3.49 6.68
C ARG A 71 -16.76 -2.74 5.73
N ASP A 72 -17.94 -3.28 5.46
CA ASP A 72 -18.94 -2.73 4.53
C ASP A 72 -20.25 -2.32 5.24
N ASP A 73 -20.29 -2.39 6.57
CA ASP A 73 -21.48 -2.05 7.36
C ASP A 73 -21.74 -0.54 7.41
N ASP A 74 -20.68 0.26 7.30
CA ASP A 74 -20.76 1.72 7.22
C ASP A 74 -21.12 2.16 5.78
N PRO A 75 -22.27 2.83 5.58
CA PRO A 75 -22.70 3.30 4.25
C PRO A 75 -21.73 4.27 3.58
N ASP A 76 -21.06 5.13 4.35
CA ASP A 76 -20.11 6.11 3.81
C ASP A 76 -18.84 5.41 3.33
N MET A 77 -18.37 4.41 4.08
CA MET A 77 -17.25 3.56 3.65
C MET A 77 -17.60 2.76 2.41
N LYS A 78 -18.82 2.21 2.32
CA LYS A 78 -19.29 1.50 1.15
C LYS A 78 -19.31 2.40 -0.09
N LYS A 79 -19.88 3.60 0.02
CA LYS A 79 -19.91 4.60 -1.07
C LYS A 79 -18.51 5.02 -1.50
N MET A 80 -17.60 5.20 -0.54
CA MET A 80 -16.18 5.48 -0.82
C MET A 80 -15.56 4.35 -1.65
N LYS A 81 -15.72 3.09 -1.24
CA LYS A 81 -15.19 1.93 -1.97
C LYS A 81 -15.81 1.78 -3.36
N GLU A 82 -17.11 2.00 -3.51
CA GLU A 82 -17.79 1.98 -4.81
C GLU A 82 -17.23 3.05 -5.76
N GLY A 83 -17.02 4.28 -5.27
CA GLY A 83 -16.39 5.35 -6.05
C GLY A 83 -14.95 5.04 -6.48
N PHE A 84 -14.17 4.39 -5.60
CA PHE A 84 -12.85 3.87 -5.97
C PHE A 84 -12.95 2.72 -6.98
N ALA A 85 -13.89 1.79 -6.81
CA ALA A 85 -14.07 0.64 -7.70
C ALA A 85 -14.37 1.05 -9.15
N ILE A 86 -15.08 2.16 -9.36
CA ILE A 86 -15.31 2.75 -10.69
C ILE A 86 -13.99 3.25 -11.32
N GLN A 87 -13.08 3.80 -10.52
CA GLN A 87 -11.81 4.35 -10.99
C GLN A 87 -10.69 3.30 -11.12
N LYS A 88 -10.71 2.23 -10.33
CA LYS A 88 -9.67 1.18 -10.29
C LYS A 88 -9.33 0.61 -11.67
N PRO A 89 -10.28 0.26 -12.56
CA PRO A 89 -9.96 -0.23 -13.91
C PRO A 89 -9.12 0.73 -14.74
N TYR A 90 -9.31 2.04 -14.58
CA TYR A 90 -8.51 3.06 -15.26
C TYR A 90 -7.11 3.16 -14.67
N ILE A 91 -6.99 3.08 -13.34
CA ILE A 91 -5.69 3.02 -12.65
C ILE A 91 -4.88 1.83 -13.17
N LEU A 92 -5.47 0.63 -13.19
CA LEU A 92 -4.81 -0.57 -13.70
C LEU A 92 -4.27 -0.36 -15.13
N LYS A 93 -5.08 0.20 -16.03
CA LYS A 93 -4.67 0.50 -17.42
C LYS A 93 -3.55 1.53 -17.49
N MET A 94 -3.65 2.63 -16.74
CA MET A 94 -2.63 3.69 -16.72
C MET A 94 -1.29 3.16 -16.21
N MET A 95 -1.30 2.41 -15.10
CA MET A 95 -0.08 1.88 -14.51
C MET A 95 0.59 0.84 -15.42
N THR A 96 -0.19 0.00 -16.11
CA THR A 96 0.32 -0.89 -17.16
C THR A 96 0.93 -0.11 -18.32
N ALA A 97 0.26 0.94 -18.81
CA ALA A 97 0.77 1.77 -19.91
C ALA A 97 2.08 2.50 -19.55
N LEU A 98 2.27 2.82 -18.26
CA LEU A 98 3.51 3.37 -17.71
C LEU A 98 4.61 2.33 -17.48
N GLY A 99 4.36 1.05 -17.76
CA GLY A 99 5.32 -0.04 -17.55
C GLY A 99 5.53 -0.42 -16.08
N VAL A 100 4.59 -0.07 -15.20
CA VAL A 100 4.67 -0.41 -13.77
C VAL A 100 4.15 -1.81 -13.54
N ASN A 101 4.95 -2.63 -12.84
CA ASN A 101 4.56 -3.99 -12.49
C ASN A 101 3.42 -3.96 -11.46
N GLN A 102 2.41 -4.80 -11.68
CA GLN A 102 1.23 -4.91 -10.81
C GLN A 102 1.02 -6.37 -10.46
N LEU A 103 0.85 -6.67 -9.17
CA LEU A 103 0.66 -8.02 -8.67
C LEU A 103 -0.67 -8.12 -7.94
N ILE A 104 -1.38 -9.21 -8.19
CA ILE A 104 -2.58 -9.61 -7.47
C ILE A 104 -2.52 -11.13 -7.29
N ALA A 105 -2.62 -11.60 -6.05
CA ALA A 105 -2.87 -13.00 -5.77
C ALA A 105 -4.38 -13.20 -5.68
N LYS A 106 -4.90 -14.37 -6.07
CA LYS A 106 -6.35 -14.63 -5.94
C LYS A 106 -6.74 -14.89 -4.49
N ASP A 107 -5.84 -15.50 -3.73
CA ASP A 107 -6.05 -16.05 -2.38
C ASP A 107 -5.16 -15.38 -1.32
N ALA A 108 -4.61 -14.18 -1.60
CA ALA A 108 -3.78 -13.43 -0.67
C ALA A 108 -4.01 -11.92 -0.78
N GLU A 109 -3.77 -11.21 0.32
CA GLU A 109 -3.88 -9.75 0.43
C GLU A 109 -2.60 -9.06 -0.03
N ALA A 110 -2.66 -7.74 -0.22
CA ALA A 110 -1.47 -6.95 -0.55
C ALA A 110 -0.38 -7.09 0.54
N ASP A 111 -0.79 -7.26 1.80
CA ASP A 111 0.08 -7.50 2.96
C ASP A 111 0.92 -8.80 2.81
N ASP A 112 0.27 -9.87 2.35
CA ASP A 112 0.93 -11.16 2.14
C ASP A 112 1.96 -11.07 1.02
N LEU A 113 1.59 -10.42 -0.09
CA LEU A 113 2.49 -10.16 -1.20
C LEU A 113 3.70 -9.33 -0.75
N ALA A 114 3.47 -8.28 0.05
CA ALA A 114 4.55 -7.44 0.58
C ALA A 114 5.50 -8.26 1.46
N GLY A 115 4.97 -9.06 2.39
CA GLY A 115 5.77 -9.92 3.25
C GLY A 115 6.61 -10.94 2.46
N MET A 116 6.01 -11.61 1.48
CA MET A 116 6.70 -12.56 0.61
C MET A 116 7.78 -11.91 -0.25
N LEU A 117 7.50 -10.73 -0.83
CA LEU A 117 8.47 -10.03 -1.68
C LEU A 117 9.61 -9.44 -0.86
N VAL A 118 9.33 -8.82 0.28
CA VAL A 118 10.35 -8.28 1.19
C VAL A 118 11.28 -9.39 1.66
N SER A 119 10.74 -10.50 2.17
CA SER A 119 11.56 -11.62 2.65
C SER A 119 12.46 -12.22 1.56
N ARG A 120 12.01 -12.20 0.30
CA ARG A 120 12.78 -12.72 -0.84
C ARG A 120 13.77 -11.71 -1.41
N LEU A 121 13.44 -10.43 -1.45
CA LEU A 121 14.22 -9.39 -2.16
C LEU A 121 15.18 -8.64 -1.25
N ALA A 122 14.79 -8.34 -0.01
CA ALA A 122 15.63 -7.58 0.90
C ALA A 122 17.03 -8.20 1.14
N PRO A 123 17.20 -9.54 1.22
CA PRO A 123 18.53 -10.12 1.41
C PRO A 123 19.41 -10.13 0.14
N GLN A 124 18.88 -9.77 -1.03
CA GLN A 124 19.62 -9.88 -2.28
C GLN A 124 20.63 -8.73 -2.41
N PRO A 125 21.89 -9.01 -2.81
CA PRO A 125 22.94 -7.98 -2.89
C PRO A 125 22.68 -6.93 -3.99
N THR A 126 21.74 -7.19 -4.90
CA THR A 126 21.33 -6.24 -5.95
C THR A 126 20.27 -5.25 -5.48
N VAL A 127 19.77 -5.38 -4.25
CA VAL A 127 18.69 -4.57 -3.68
C VAL A 127 19.27 -3.66 -2.61
N ASP A 128 19.25 -2.35 -2.88
CA ASP A 128 19.82 -1.37 -1.95
C ASP A 128 18.78 -1.03 -0.88
N HIS A 129 17.53 -0.77 -1.30
CA HIS A 129 16.44 -0.43 -0.39
C HIS A 129 15.06 -0.82 -0.92
N ILE A 130 14.15 -1.17 -0.01
CA ILE A 130 12.71 -1.35 -0.31
C ILE A 130 11.91 -0.33 0.48
N TYR A 131 11.12 0.48 -0.23
CA TYR A 131 10.20 1.45 0.35
C TYR A 131 8.77 0.93 0.26
N LEU A 132 8.08 0.96 1.39
CA LEU A 132 6.73 0.45 1.58
C LEU A 132 5.77 1.63 1.68
N LEU A 133 5.09 1.97 0.58
CA LEU A 133 4.14 3.09 0.53
C LEU A 133 2.72 2.59 0.82
N THR A 134 2.26 2.81 2.04
CA THR A 134 0.92 2.42 2.49
C THR A 134 0.43 3.28 3.67
N GLY A 135 -0.88 3.33 3.86
CA GLY A 135 -1.51 3.83 5.08
C GLY A 135 -1.70 2.74 6.14
N ASP A 136 -1.43 1.48 5.80
CA ASP A 136 -1.60 0.35 6.72
C ASP A 136 -0.40 0.23 7.67
N GLY A 137 -0.70 0.27 8.97
CA GLY A 137 0.28 0.12 10.03
C GLY A 137 0.83 -1.30 10.12
N ASP A 138 0.10 -2.30 9.62
CA ASP A 138 0.53 -3.70 9.68
C ASP A 138 1.86 -3.91 8.93
N TRP A 139 2.13 -3.13 7.88
CA TRP A 139 3.40 -3.21 7.13
C TRP A 139 4.62 -2.72 7.95
N LEU A 140 4.43 -2.06 9.09
CA LEU A 140 5.53 -1.72 10.00
C LEU A 140 6.28 -2.98 10.46
N GLN A 141 5.60 -4.13 10.55
CA GLN A 141 6.22 -5.42 10.87
C GLN A 141 7.33 -5.82 9.88
N LEU A 142 7.33 -5.25 8.67
CA LEU A 142 8.29 -5.58 7.61
C LEU A 142 9.56 -4.72 7.66
N VAL A 143 9.56 -3.61 8.42
CA VAL A 143 10.70 -2.70 8.56
C VAL A 143 11.94 -3.46 9.02
N ARG A 144 13.09 -3.13 8.43
CA ARG A 144 14.42 -3.65 8.79
C ARG A 144 15.47 -2.72 8.18
N GLU A 145 16.76 -3.04 8.32
CA GLU A 145 17.87 -2.17 7.89
C GLU A 145 17.69 -1.55 6.49
N ASN A 146 17.31 -2.35 5.49
CA ASN A 146 17.08 -1.90 4.12
C ASN A 146 15.61 -1.89 3.68
N VAL A 147 14.67 -1.82 4.64
CA VAL A 147 13.23 -1.74 4.35
C VAL A 147 12.61 -0.63 5.21
N SER A 148 11.97 0.33 4.57
CA SER A 148 11.31 1.44 5.29
C SER A 148 9.84 1.56 4.95
N TRP A 149 9.06 1.99 5.93
CA TRP A 149 7.65 2.31 5.79
C TRP A 149 7.46 3.80 5.49
N ILE A 150 6.56 4.12 4.57
CA ILE A 150 6.24 5.48 4.13
C ILE A 150 4.74 5.68 4.22
N SER A 151 4.34 6.68 5.02
CA SER A 151 2.94 7.04 5.18
C SER A 151 2.39 7.72 3.92
N LEU A 152 1.14 7.38 3.57
CA LEU A 152 0.38 8.13 2.57
C LEU A 152 0.04 9.56 3.02
N ARG A 153 -0.17 9.74 4.32
CA ARG A 153 -0.60 11.02 4.90
C ARG A 153 0.53 12.05 4.85
N GLU A 154 0.31 13.20 4.23
CA GLU A 154 1.30 14.28 4.16
C GLU A 154 1.50 14.97 5.52
N ASP A 155 0.49 14.92 6.39
CA ASP A 155 0.50 15.49 7.75
C ASP A 155 1.01 14.51 8.82
N ALA A 156 1.45 13.31 8.44
CA ALA A 156 1.94 12.31 9.39
C ALA A 156 3.20 12.82 10.12
N LYS A 157 3.18 12.75 11.46
CA LYS A 157 4.36 13.04 12.30
C LYS A 157 5.59 12.25 11.85
N TYR A 158 5.38 10.99 11.49
CA TYR A 158 6.40 10.10 10.92
C TYR A 158 6.02 9.75 9.48
N LYS A 159 6.58 10.51 8.53
CA LYS A 159 6.31 10.32 7.10
C LYS A 159 7.08 9.13 6.51
N HIS A 160 8.30 8.91 7.01
CA HIS A 160 9.21 7.86 6.60
C HIS A 160 9.79 7.26 7.88
N VAL A 161 9.65 5.94 8.02
CA VAL A 161 10.06 5.17 9.20
C VAL A 161 11.05 4.12 8.73
N ASN A 162 12.32 4.32 9.07
CA ASN A 162 13.37 3.30 8.90
C ASN A 162 13.50 2.46 10.18
N PHE A 163 14.48 1.55 10.21
CA PHE A 163 14.72 0.70 11.36
C PHE A 163 15.09 1.47 12.64
N GLU A 164 15.83 2.56 12.51
CA GLU A 164 16.25 3.40 13.65
C GLU A 164 15.07 4.13 14.30
N GLN A 165 14.12 4.58 13.47
CA GLN A 165 12.91 5.29 13.90
C GLN A 165 11.78 4.36 14.34
N PHE A 166 11.92 3.05 14.10
CA PHE A 166 10.89 2.06 14.38
C PHE A 166 10.43 2.09 15.84
N ALA A 167 11.39 2.09 16.78
CA ALA A 167 11.11 2.06 18.20
C ALA A 167 10.45 3.35 18.69
N GLU A 168 10.82 4.49 18.10
CA GLU A 168 10.20 5.78 18.43
C GLU A 168 8.73 5.81 18.02
N LEU A 169 8.39 5.27 16.85
CA LEU A 169 7.01 5.24 16.37
C LEU A 169 6.15 4.21 17.10
N THR A 170 6.66 2.99 17.26
CA THR A 170 5.85 1.86 17.73
C THR A 170 5.89 1.68 19.25
N GLY A 171 6.87 2.28 19.93
CA GLY A 171 7.16 2.01 21.34
C GLY A 171 7.78 0.64 21.60
N LEU A 172 8.08 -0.13 20.54
CA LEU A 172 8.62 -1.49 20.64
C LEU A 172 10.04 -1.56 20.08
N PRO A 173 10.93 -2.37 20.69
CA PRO A 173 12.34 -2.34 20.35
C PRO A 173 12.65 -2.91 18.97
N THR A 174 11.81 -3.81 18.44
CA THR A 174 12.05 -4.48 17.16
C THR A 174 10.74 -4.80 16.42
N PRO A 175 10.79 -4.93 15.08
CA PRO A 175 9.67 -5.45 14.28
C PRO A 175 9.19 -6.83 14.71
N ARG A 176 10.08 -7.67 15.28
CA ARG A 176 9.69 -8.97 15.83
C ARG A 176 8.82 -8.82 17.07
N ALA A 177 9.19 -7.90 17.97
CA ALA A 177 8.39 -7.58 19.15
C ALA A 177 7.04 -6.94 18.80
N PHE A 178 6.89 -6.36 17.61
CA PHE A 178 5.61 -5.84 17.12
C PHE A 178 4.62 -6.92 16.68
N LEU A 179 5.09 -8.17 16.55
CA LEU A 179 4.25 -9.33 16.21
C LEU A 179 3.92 -10.22 17.41
N GLU A 180 4.58 -10.02 18.56
CA GLU A 180 4.47 -10.85 19.78
C GLU A 180 3.76 -10.09 20.90
#